data_AF-A0A9P6B973-F1
#
_entry.id   AF-A0A9P6B973-F1
#
_cell.length_a   1.000
_cell.length_b   1.000
_cell.length_c   1.000
_cell.angle_alpha   90.00
_cell.angle_beta   90.00
_cell.angle_gamma   90.00
#
_symmetry.space_group_name_H-M   'P 1'
#
loop_
_entity.id
_entity.type
_entity.pdbx_description
1 polymer ?
#
loop_
_entity_poly.entity_id
_entity_poly.type
_entity_poly.pdbx_seq_one_letter_code
_entity_poly.pdbx_strand_id
1 'polypeptide(L)'
;GYLLDGYPTDRDCCTEGGEVIISHGGGSMGSEKNEHGVVTAMKSDHNAAERSVKALLNAFKEKNPVAVLIGDRYRGFPFRLQTENQEYRFIVLGWYAITHAWGAVQYSSGLQHPEIIATAATRYMFRFQWLNTQGMPWWRLPASMTASMLNIANTNGPEQPAELAHDVHASGVHTAVP
;
A
#
# COMPACT_ATOMS: atom_id res chain seq x y z
N GLY A 1 7.34 3.72 -3.52
CA GLY A 1 6.07 3.01 -3.29
C GLY A 1 4.93 3.69 -4.01
N TYR A 2 3.76 3.07 -4.03
CA TYR A 2 2.54 3.57 -4.66
C TYR A 2 1.35 3.43 -3.69
N LEU A 3 0.48 4.44 -3.60
CA LEU A 3 -0.64 4.46 -2.66
C LEU A 3 -1.98 4.40 -3.40
N LEU A 4 -2.81 3.43 -3.05
CA LEU A 4 -4.23 3.33 -3.43
C LEU A 4 -5.07 3.90 -2.29
N ASP A 5 -5.83 4.98 -2.52
CA ASP A 5 -6.64 5.63 -1.48
C ASP A 5 -7.86 6.35 -2.07
N GLY A 6 -8.46 7.32 -1.37
CA GLY A 6 -9.78 7.91 -1.65
C GLY A 6 -9.98 8.72 -2.94
N TYR A 7 -9.13 8.56 -3.96
CA TYR A 7 -9.28 9.23 -5.25
C TYR A 7 -9.24 8.25 -6.45
N PRO A 8 -9.97 7.12 -6.43
CA PRO A 8 -9.99 6.23 -7.59
C PRO A 8 -10.72 6.87 -8.78
N THR A 9 -10.38 6.45 -9.99
CA THR A 9 -11.20 6.68 -11.19
C THR A 9 -12.04 5.46 -11.54
N ASP A 10 -13.05 5.62 -12.39
CA ASP A 10 -13.86 4.52 -12.92
C ASP A 10 -13.05 3.45 -13.66
N ARG A 11 -11.81 3.77 -14.06
CA ARG A 11 -10.88 2.86 -14.72
C ARG A 11 -9.91 2.18 -13.76
N ASP A 12 -9.88 2.60 -12.50
CA ASP A 12 -9.07 1.95 -11.49
C ASP A 12 -9.82 0.71 -10.99
N CYS A 13 -9.12 -0.43 -10.91
CA CYS A 13 -9.73 -1.65 -10.42
C CYS A 13 -8.70 -2.59 -9.78
N CYS A 14 -9.18 -3.42 -8.86
CA CYS A 14 -8.44 -4.58 -8.38
C CYS A 14 -9.12 -5.85 -8.92
N THR A 15 -8.37 -6.67 -9.63
CA THR A 15 -8.82 -7.97 -10.13
C THR A 15 -7.97 -9.06 -9.53
N GLU A 16 -8.34 -10.33 -9.79
CA GLU A 16 -7.61 -11.49 -9.26
C GLU A 16 -7.38 -11.31 -7.75
N GLY A 17 -8.45 -11.08 -6.97
CA GLY A 17 -8.40 -10.95 -5.51
C GLY A 17 -7.29 -10.01 -4.99
N GLY A 18 -7.01 -8.91 -5.71
CA GLY A 18 -6.02 -7.91 -5.33
C GLY A 18 -4.60 -8.13 -5.88
N GLU A 19 -4.32 -9.24 -6.56
CA GLU A 19 -2.99 -9.53 -7.15
C GLU A 19 -2.73 -8.69 -8.40
N VAL A 20 -3.78 -8.25 -9.07
CA VAL A 20 -3.70 -7.37 -10.24
C VAL A 20 -4.43 -6.08 -9.92
N ILE A 21 -3.75 -4.97 -10.13
CA ILE A 21 -4.30 -3.65 -9.86
C ILE A 21 -4.05 -2.77 -11.08
N ILE A 22 -5.12 -2.19 -11.62
CA ILE A 22 -5.05 -1.13 -12.61
C ILE A 22 -5.32 0.18 -11.88
N SER A 23 -4.41 1.12 -11.99
CA SER A 23 -4.57 2.42 -11.36
C SER A 23 -3.83 3.51 -12.12
N HIS A 24 -4.38 4.72 -12.08
CA HIS A 24 -3.77 5.87 -12.72
C HIS A 24 -2.51 6.37 -12.00
N GLY A 25 -1.60 7.00 -12.74
CA GLY A 25 -0.42 7.67 -12.16
C GLY A 25 -0.72 9.12 -11.78
N GLY A 26 -0.28 9.52 -10.58
CA GLY A 26 -0.37 10.90 -10.10
C GLY A 26 -1.49 11.15 -9.10
N GLY A 27 -1.65 12.41 -8.69
CA GLY A 27 -2.56 12.83 -7.61
C GLY A 27 -2.71 14.34 -7.49
N SER A 28 -2.62 15.08 -8.60
CA SER A 28 -2.75 16.53 -8.58
C SER A 28 -4.21 16.94 -8.83
N MET A 29 -5.02 17.03 -7.77
CA MET A 29 -6.15 17.96 -7.78
C MET A 29 -5.61 19.33 -7.35
N GLY A 30 -5.13 20.11 -8.31
CA GLY A 30 -4.86 21.52 -8.08
C GLY A 30 -6.19 22.28 -8.00
N SER A 31 -6.63 22.66 -6.80
CA SER A 31 -7.68 23.67 -6.66
C SER A 31 -7.08 25.06 -6.92
N GLU A 32 -7.27 25.61 -8.11
CA GLU A 32 -7.13 27.06 -8.30
C GLU A 32 -8.47 27.74 -7.97
N LYS A 33 -8.42 28.69 -7.03
CA LYS A 33 -9.52 29.61 -6.74
C LYS A 33 -9.40 30.78 -7.69
N ASN A 34 -10.42 30.97 -8.52
CA ASN A 34 -10.59 32.20 -9.27
C ASN A 34 -11.31 33.21 -8.36
N GLU A 35 -11.20 34.50 -8.66
CA GLU A 35 -11.74 35.65 -7.89
C GLU A 35 -13.27 35.59 -7.65
N HIS A 36 -13.97 34.68 -8.34
CA HIS A 36 -15.43 34.46 -8.26
C HIS A 36 -15.86 33.17 -7.53
N GLY A 37 -14.96 32.47 -6.84
CA GLY A 37 -15.34 31.42 -5.87
C GLY A 37 -15.76 30.06 -6.44
N VAL A 38 -15.58 29.80 -7.74
CA VAL A 38 -15.77 28.45 -8.30
C VAL A 38 -14.41 27.74 -8.38
N VAL A 39 -14.33 26.57 -7.74
CA VAL A 39 -13.17 25.67 -7.76
C VAL A 39 -13.63 24.32 -8.28
N THR A 40 -13.20 23.96 -9.48
CA THR A 40 -12.81 22.60 -9.90
C THR A 40 -12.41 22.66 -11.37
N ALA A 41 -11.18 23.09 -11.64
CA ALA A 41 -10.53 22.80 -12.90
C ALA A 41 -9.50 21.71 -12.62
N MET A 42 -9.73 20.53 -13.19
CA MET A 42 -8.75 19.45 -13.26
C MET A 42 -7.52 20.06 -13.95
N LYS A 43 -6.45 20.34 -13.20
CA LYS A 43 -5.26 21.00 -13.75
C LYS A 43 -4.59 20.03 -14.72
N SER A 44 -4.96 20.20 -15.99
CA SER A 44 -4.26 19.96 -17.25
C SER A 44 -3.07 18.99 -17.19
N ASP A 45 -3.22 17.91 -17.95
CA ASP A 45 -2.19 17.02 -18.47
C ASP A 45 -1.27 16.39 -17.42
N HIS A 46 -1.60 15.15 -17.03
CA HIS A 46 -0.65 14.23 -16.41
C HIS A 46 0.39 13.84 -17.47
N ASN A 47 1.22 14.80 -17.85
CA ASN A 47 2.30 14.61 -18.79
C ASN A 47 3.29 13.61 -18.16
N ALA A 48 3.97 12.83 -18.99
CA ALA A 48 5.03 11.91 -18.54
C ALA A 48 6.15 12.63 -17.72
N ALA A 49 6.15 13.96 -17.74
CA ALA A 49 7.03 14.84 -16.97
C ALA A 49 6.64 14.98 -15.47
N GLU A 50 5.43 14.63 -15.04
CA GLU A 50 5.10 14.63 -13.60
C GLU A 50 6.05 13.68 -12.86
N ARG A 51 6.62 14.13 -11.73
CA ARG A 51 7.62 13.36 -10.97
C ARG A 51 7.13 11.96 -10.59
N SER A 52 5.86 11.85 -10.19
CA SER A 52 5.20 10.59 -9.82
C SER A 52 5.04 9.65 -11.02
N VAL A 53 4.54 10.15 -12.15
CA VAL A 53 4.38 9.39 -13.40
C VAL A 53 5.75 8.94 -13.94
N LYS A 54 6.73 9.84 -13.94
CA LYS A 54 8.11 9.53 -14.36
C LYS A 54 8.73 8.42 -13.50
N ALA A 55 8.53 8.46 -12.19
CA ALA A 55 9.02 7.42 -11.29
C ALA A 55 8.40 6.05 -11.60
N LEU A 56 7.10 5.99 -11.88
CA LEU A 56 6.41 4.76 -12.28
C LEU A 56 6.85 4.27 -13.66
N LEU A 57 7.04 5.17 -14.62
CA LEU A 57 7.59 4.84 -15.94
C LEU A 57 9.02 4.29 -15.85
N ASN A 58 9.86 4.86 -14.98
CA ASN A 58 11.21 4.33 -14.74
C ASN A 58 11.14 2.95 -14.09
N ALA A 59 10.32 2.77 -13.05
CA ALA A 59 10.11 1.46 -12.44
C ALA A 59 9.62 0.40 -13.45
N PHE A 60 8.73 0.78 -14.37
CA PHE A 60 8.27 -0.07 -15.46
C PHE A 60 9.39 -0.45 -16.45
N LYS A 61 10.23 0.52 -16.84
CA LYS A 61 11.34 0.32 -17.78
C LYS A 61 12.44 -0.54 -17.18
N GLU A 62 12.83 -0.24 -15.94
CA GLU A 62 13.93 -0.90 -15.22
C GLU A 62 13.48 -2.20 -14.54
N LYS A 63 12.18 -2.53 -14.58
CA LYS A 63 11.58 -3.68 -13.89
C LYS A 63 11.82 -3.66 -12.39
N ASN A 64 11.90 -2.45 -11.81
CA ASN A 64 12.04 -2.28 -10.38
C ASN A 64 10.69 -2.55 -9.68
N PRO A 65 10.64 -3.45 -8.69
CA PRO A 65 9.45 -3.65 -7.87
C PRO A 65 9.01 -2.37 -7.16
N VAL A 66 7.69 -2.20 -7.05
CA VAL A 66 7.06 -1.09 -6.34
C VAL A 66 6.28 -1.64 -5.15
N ALA A 67 6.61 -1.20 -3.95
CA ALA A 67 5.78 -1.46 -2.77
C ALA A 67 4.44 -0.73 -2.92
N VAL A 68 3.33 -1.47 -2.89
CA VAL A 68 1.97 -0.93 -2.96
C VAL A 68 1.39 -0.87 -1.55
N LEU A 69 0.89 0.31 -1.21
CA LEU A 69 0.14 0.59 0.00
C LEU A 69 -1.31 0.85 -0.37
N ILE A 70 -2.20 0.50 0.54
CA ILE A 70 -3.62 0.76 0.42
C ILE A 70 -4.12 1.51 1.65
N GLY A 71 -4.94 2.53 1.43
CA GLY A 71 -5.63 3.28 2.46
C GLY A 71 -7.07 2.83 2.64
N ASP A 72 -7.62 3.07 3.83
CA ASP A 72 -8.99 2.70 4.21
C ASP A 72 -10.11 3.35 3.36
N ARG A 73 -9.80 4.37 2.55
CA ARG A 73 -10.75 5.00 1.63
C ARG A 73 -10.79 4.34 0.25
N TYR A 74 -9.88 3.41 -0.06
CA TYR A 74 -9.90 2.72 -1.34
C TYR A 74 -10.95 1.61 -1.34
N ARG A 75 -12.11 1.87 -1.96
CA ARG A 75 -13.25 0.95 -1.99
C ARG A 75 -13.12 -0.18 -3.00
N GLY A 76 -12.17 -0.10 -3.94
CA GLY A 76 -12.00 -1.08 -5.02
C GLY A 76 -11.32 -2.39 -4.59
N PHE A 77 -10.83 -2.49 -3.35
CA PHE A 77 -10.12 -3.69 -2.89
C PHE A 77 -11.09 -4.72 -2.29
N PRO A 78 -10.98 -6.01 -2.67
CA PRO A 78 -11.98 -7.01 -2.35
C PRO A 78 -11.98 -7.50 -0.89
N PHE A 79 -11.02 -7.07 -0.06
CA PHE A 79 -10.88 -7.50 1.33
C PHE A 79 -11.02 -6.33 2.29
N ARG A 80 -11.60 -6.58 3.48
CA ARG A 80 -11.58 -5.60 4.57
C ARG A 80 -10.17 -5.52 5.14
N LEU A 81 -9.69 -4.29 5.24
CA LEU A 81 -8.36 -3.96 5.76
C LEU A 81 -8.38 -3.68 7.27
N GLN A 82 -9.56 -3.55 7.87
CA GLN A 82 -9.73 -3.26 9.29
C GLN A 82 -10.12 -4.53 10.05
N THR A 83 -9.66 -4.65 11.30
CA THR A 83 -10.13 -5.65 12.26
C THR A 83 -11.13 -5.01 13.22
N GLU A 84 -11.89 -5.81 13.97
CA GLU A 84 -12.90 -5.31 14.91
C GLU A 84 -12.32 -4.38 15.99
N ASN A 85 -11.03 -4.52 16.31
CA ASN A 85 -10.36 -3.78 17.37
C ASN A 85 -9.24 -2.86 16.87
N GLN A 86 -9.03 -2.75 15.55
CA GLN A 86 -7.95 -1.92 15.02
C GLN A 86 -8.24 -1.32 13.64
N GLU A 87 -8.16 0.01 13.59
CA GLU A 87 -8.26 0.79 12.36
C GLU A 87 -6.86 1.14 11.87
N TYR A 88 -6.47 0.59 10.72
CA TYR A 88 -5.25 0.99 10.02
C TYR A 88 -5.61 1.97 8.92
N ARG A 89 -5.05 3.18 8.98
CA ARG A 89 -5.21 4.18 7.92
C ARG A 89 -4.55 3.75 6.61
N PHE A 90 -3.41 3.07 6.71
CA PHE A 90 -2.66 2.54 5.57
C PHE A 90 -2.11 1.16 5.89
N ILE A 91 -2.13 0.27 4.92
CA ILE A 91 -1.53 -1.08 5.01
C ILE A 91 -0.64 -1.32 3.80
N VAL A 92 0.50 -1.96 4.02
CA VAL A 92 1.37 -2.43 2.94
C VAL A 92 0.79 -3.73 2.38
N LEU A 93 0.38 -3.72 1.12
CA LEU A 93 -0.02 -4.95 0.44
C LEU A 93 1.22 -5.81 0.18
N GLY A 94 2.26 -5.22 -0.41
CA GLY A 94 3.50 -5.92 -0.72
C GLY A 94 4.15 -5.36 -1.99
N TRP A 95 5.01 -6.15 -2.61
CA TRP A 95 5.75 -5.77 -3.81
C TRP A 95 5.00 -6.14 -5.09
N TYR A 96 4.91 -5.20 -6.01
CA TYR A 96 4.29 -5.40 -7.31
C TYR A 96 5.26 -5.02 -8.42
N ALA A 97 5.25 -5.77 -9.51
CA ALA A 97 5.85 -5.34 -10.77
C ALA A 97 4.86 -4.49 -11.55
N ILE A 98 5.34 -3.41 -12.17
CA ILE A 98 4.57 -2.74 -13.21
C ILE A 98 4.74 -3.55 -14.49
N THR A 99 3.64 -4.10 -14.99
CA THR A 99 3.64 -4.96 -16.18
C THR A 99 3.22 -4.22 -17.44
N HIS A 100 2.42 -3.16 -17.30
CA HIS A 100 1.95 -2.33 -18.41
C HIS A 100 1.87 -0.86 -17.96
N ALA A 101 2.12 0.05 -18.89
CA ALA A 101 1.95 1.48 -18.73
C ALA A 101 1.42 2.07 -20.04
N TRP A 102 0.36 2.88 -19.99
CA TRP A 102 -0.23 3.50 -21.19
C TRP A 102 -0.86 4.87 -20.88
N GLY A 103 -0.96 5.72 -21.89
CA GLY A 103 -1.75 6.96 -21.79
C GLY A 103 -3.22 6.66 -22.08
N ALA A 104 -4.12 7.16 -21.25
CA ALA A 104 -5.56 7.03 -21.41
C ALA A 104 -6.20 8.42 -21.48
N VAL A 105 -6.99 8.67 -22.52
CA VAL A 105 -7.72 9.93 -22.67
C VAL A 105 -8.85 9.99 -21.65
N GLN A 106 -8.92 11.06 -20.86
CA GLN A 106 -10.02 11.33 -19.94
C GLN A 106 -10.83 12.51 -20.45
N TYR A 107 -12.12 12.28 -20.67
CA TYR A 107 -13.06 13.32 -21.05
C TYR A 107 -13.65 13.94 -19.78
N SER A 108 -13.68 15.27 -19.71
CA SER A 108 -14.32 16.00 -18.63
C SER A 108 -15.84 15.76 -18.70
N SER A 109 -16.41 15.02 -17.76
CA SER A 109 -17.87 14.89 -17.65
C SER A 109 -18.45 16.22 -17.15
N GLY A 110 -19.16 16.95 -18.02
CA GLY A 110 -19.88 18.16 -17.62
C GLY A 110 -20.26 19.14 -18.73
N LEU A 111 -19.63 19.08 -19.92
CA LEU A 111 -19.98 19.97 -21.03
C LEU A 111 -20.52 19.15 -22.21
N GLN A 112 -21.83 18.92 -22.21
CA GLN A 112 -22.58 18.48 -23.40
C GLN A 112 -22.74 19.65 -24.40
N HIS A 113 -21.66 20.36 -24.73
CA HIS A 113 -21.69 21.39 -25.76
C HIS A 113 -20.70 21.01 -26.89
N PRO A 114 -21.15 20.85 -28.14
CA PRO A 114 -20.32 20.37 -29.25
C PRO A 114 -19.11 21.25 -29.62
N GLU A 115 -19.00 22.46 -29.04
CA GLU A 115 -17.97 23.45 -29.38
C GLU A 115 -16.78 23.52 -28.41
N ILE A 116 -16.74 22.71 -27.33
CA ILE A 116 -15.57 22.66 -26.43
C ILE A 116 -15.00 21.24 -26.42
N ILE A 117 -14.40 20.85 -27.55
CA ILE A 117 -13.51 19.67 -27.68
C ILE A 117 -12.12 19.98 -27.08
N ALA A 118 -12.02 20.95 -26.17
CA ALA A 118 -10.75 21.61 -25.86
C ALA A 118 -9.96 21.05 -24.66
N THR A 119 -10.46 20.04 -23.92
CA THR A 119 -9.73 19.55 -22.73
C THR A 119 -9.77 18.03 -22.56
N ALA A 120 -9.44 17.28 -23.61
CA ALA A 120 -9.14 15.85 -23.48
C ALA A 120 -7.78 15.69 -22.76
N ALA A 121 -7.79 15.60 -21.43
CA ALA A 121 -6.56 15.40 -20.66
C ALA A 121 -6.12 13.93 -20.77
N THR A 122 -4.85 13.70 -21.13
CA THR A 122 -4.29 12.33 -21.10
C THR A 122 -3.81 12.03 -19.68
N ARG A 123 -4.28 10.90 -19.12
CA ARG A 123 -3.88 10.37 -17.83
C ARG A 123 -3.13 9.06 -18.02
N TYR A 124 -1.94 8.93 -17.44
CA TYR A 124 -1.20 7.67 -17.47
C TYR A 124 -1.86 6.64 -16.56
N MET A 125 -1.93 5.40 -17.04
CA MET A 125 -2.44 4.23 -16.34
C MET A 125 -1.35 3.17 -16.22
N PHE A 126 -1.39 2.40 -15.14
CA PHE A 126 -0.42 1.36 -14.85
C PHE A 126 -1.12 0.07 -14.41
N ARG A 127 -0.58 -1.08 -14.85
CA ARG A 127 -0.99 -2.41 -14.35
C ARG A 127 0.08 -2.95 -13.41
N PHE A 128 -0.24 -3.01 -12.13
CA PHE A 128 0.56 -3.62 -11.09
C PHE A 128 0.19 -5.11 -10.97
N GLN A 129 1.20 -5.97 -10.92
CA GLN A 129 1.05 -7.41 -10.71
C GLN A 129 1.85 -7.84 -9.48
N TRP A 130 1.23 -8.60 -8.59
CA TRP A 130 1.87 -9.21 -7.43
C TRP A 130 3.14 -9.97 -7.83
N LEU A 131 4.22 -9.79 -7.07
CA LEU A 131 5.43 -10.59 -7.24
C LEU A 131 5.34 -11.90 -6.46
N ASN A 132 5.22 -13.02 -7.19
CA ASN A 132 5.10 -14.35 -6.59
C ASN A 132 6.33 -14.76 -5.76
N THR A 133 7.48 -14.11 -5.96
CA THR A 133 8.71 -14.36 -5.18
C THR A 133 8.56 -14.00 -3.69
N GLN A 134 7.56 -13.20 -3.31
CA GLN A 134 7.26 -12.89 -1.90
C GLN A 134 6.23 -13.86 -1.27
N GLY A 135 5.82 -14.91 -1.99
CA GLY A 135 4.84 -15.88 -1.53
C GLY A 135 3.39 -15.48 -1.82
N MET A 136 2.44 -16.15 -1.14
CA MET A 136 1.01 -15.86 -1.25
C MET A 136 0.67 -14.52 -0.58
N PRO A 137 -0.26 -13.73 -1.14
CA PRO A 137 -0.74 -12.53 -0.49
C PRO A 137 -1.32 -12.82 0.89
N TRP A 138 -0.95 -12.03 1.90
CA TRP A 138 -1.33 -12.28 3.29
C TRP A 138 -2.85 -12.23 3.51
N TRP A 139 -3.58 -11.47 2.70
CA TRP A 139 -5.06 -11.41 2.74
C TRP A 139 -5.75 -12.61 2.08
N ARG A 140 -4.99 -13.50 1.43
CA ARG A 140 -5.48 -14.76 0.86
C ARG A 140 -5.10 -15.98 1.70
N LEU A 141 -4.35 -15.79 2.79
CA LEU A 141 -3.96 -16.89 3.64
C LEU A 141 -5.21 -17.53 4.27
N PRO A 142 -5.31 -18.87 4.28
CA PRO A 142 -6.34 -19.57 5.03
C PRO A 142 -6.29 -19.15 6.50
N ALA A 143 -7.44 -19.07 7.16
CA ALA A 143 -7.52 -18.73 8.58
C ALA A 143 -6.65 -19.64 9.50
N SER A 144 -6.34 -20.86 9.04
CA SER A 144 -5.44 -21.78 9.75
C SER A 144 -3.95 -21.39 9.67
N MET A 145 -3.52 -20.66 8.62
CA MET A 145 -2.14 -20.18 8.47
C MET A 145 -1.90 -18.82 9.12
N THR A 146 -2.92 -17.97 9.23
CA THR A 146 -2.77 -16.63 9.84
C THR A 146 -2.48 -16.72 11.34
N ALA A 147 -3.10 -17.65 12.07
CA ALA A 147 -2.84 -17.88 13.49
C ALA A 147 -1.42 -18.38 13.79
N SER A 148 -0.86 -19.20 12.91
CA SER A 148 0.49 -19.76 13.08
C SER A 148 1.58 -18.74 12.75
N MET A 149 1.38 -17.85 11.76
CA MET A 149 2.34 -16.78 11.46
C MET A 149 2.35 -15.65 12.50
N LEU A 150 1.21 -15.34 13.13
CA LEU A 150 1.14 -14.36 14.24
C LEU A 150 1.92 -14.84 15.48
N ASN A 151 1.93 -16.15 15.76
CA ASN A 151 2.69 -16.70 16.88
C ASN A 151 4.21 -16.59 16.69
N ILE A 152 4.72 -16.68 15.45
CA ILE A 152 6.17 -16.60 15.18
C ILE A 152 6.70 -15.17 15.35
N ALA A 153 5.89 -14.14 15.08
CA ALA A 153 6.29 -12.75 15.26
C ALA A 153 6.38 -12.33 16.74
N ASN A 154 5.78 -13.10 17.66
CA ASN A 154 5.71 -12.79 19.09
C ASN A 154 6.67 -13.61 19.97
N THR A 155 7.45 -14.54 19.41
CA THR A 155 8.40 -15.36 20.19
C THR A 155 9.78 -14.72 20.40
N ASN A 156 10.01 -13.51 19.90
CA ASN A 156 11.25 -12.75 20.16
C ASN A 156 11.06 -11.70 21.26
N GLY A 157 10.38 -12.06 22.35
CA GLY A 157 10.48 -11.31 23.60
C GLY A 157 11.92 -11.39 24.13
N PRO A 158 12.46 -10.33 24.77
CA PRO A 158 13.82 -10.37 25.30
C PRO A 158 13.92 -11.50 26.32
N GLU A 159 14.84 -12.44 26.11
CA GLU A 159 15.24 -13.41 27.13
C GLU A 159 15.55 -12.64 28.41
N GLN A 160 14.79 -12.90 29.48
CA GLN A 160 15.20 -12.48 30.81
C GLN A 160 16.54 -13.16 31.10
N PRO A 161 17.58 -12.41 31.52
CA PRO A 161 18.85 -13.04 31.88
C PRO A 161 18.63 -13.95 33.09
N ALA A 162 19.10 -15.20 32.95
CA ALA A 162 19.08 -16.20 34.00
C ALA A 162 19.75 -15.63 35.27
N GLU A 163 18.97 -15.56 36.35
CA GLU A 163 19.43 -15.17 37.67
C GLU A 163 20.44 -16.21 38.16
N LEU A 164 21.73 -15.83 38.21
CA LEU A 164 22.79 -16.63 38.82
C LEU A 164 22.50 -16.73 40.33
N ALA A 165 22.05 -17.90 40.77
CA ALA A 165 22.03 -18.25 42.18
C ALA A 165 23.48 -18.28 42.70
N HIS A 166 23.86 -17.26 43.48
CA HIS A 166 25.08 -17.29 44.28
C HIS A 166 24.84 -18.17 45.50
N ASP A 167 25.41 -19.37 45.46
CA ASP A 167 25.64 -20.21 46.64
C ASP A 167 26.53 -19.45 47.63
N VAL A 168 25.98 -19.15 48.81
CA VAL A 168 26.75 -18.74 49.98
C VAL A 168 26.36 -19.64 51.14
N HIS A 169 27.09 -20.73 51.31
CA HIS A 169 27.16 -21.40 52.60
C HIS A 169 28.61 -21.52 53.08
N ALA A 170 28.92 -20.61 54.00
CA ALA A 170 30.13 -20.59 54.77
C ALA A 170 30.18 -21.81 55.70
N SER A 171 31.31 -22.50 55.63
CA SER A 171 31.77 -23.53 56.57
C SER A 171 31.89 -22.98 58.00
N GLY A 172 31.29 -23.68 58.96
CA GLY A 172 31.47 -23.47 60.41
C GLY A 172 31.57 -24.82 61.12
N VAL A 173 32.62 -24.99 61.92
CA VAL A 173 33.22 -26.25 62.40
C VAL A 173 32.74 -26.68 63.80
N HIS A 174 32.69 -28.02 64.03
CA HIS A 174 32.73 -28.79 65.29
C HIS A 174 31.60 -28.63 66.34
N THR A 175 31.16 -29.65 67.10
CA THR A 175 31.80 -30.85 67.70
C THR A 175 30.81 -32.03 67.83
N ALA A 176 31.35 -33.25 67.99
CA ALA A 176 30.63 -34.50 68.26
C ALA A 176 30.69 -34.90 69.76
N VAL A 177 29.53 -35.30 70.31
CA VAL A 177 29.16 -36.49 71.16
C VAL A 177 30.04 -36.87 72.38
N PRO A 178 29.53 -37.51 73.47
CA PRO A 178 28.14 -37.78 73.93
C PRO A 178 27.73 -37.03 75.21
#